data_AF-A0A6I6AH44-F1
#
_entry.id   AF-A0A6I6AH44-F1
#
_cell.length_a   1.000
_cell.length_b   1.000
_cell.length_c   1.000
_cell.angle_alpha   90.00
_cell.angle_beta   90.00
_cell.angle_gamma   90.00
#
_symmetry.space_group_name_H-M   'P 1'
#
loop_
_entity.id
_entity.type
_entity.pdbx_description
1 polymer ?
#
loop_
_entity_poly.entity_id
_entity_poly.type
_entity_poly.pdbx_seq_one_letter_code
_entity_poly.pdbx_strand_id
1 'polypeptide(L)'
;MQPADLCDLFSILDQITDHRGRQGQRHTFNAMLAAIICGTLSGIRSMRMIAKWVRQLERSTYHWLGFKRIPPCANTYTDLLKKICPEEFEQAIREWMCTLEGVEIDNDSLCATSIEGNTLCGSLQTHQRNTVQPTVCI
;
A
#
# COMPACT_ATOMS: atom_id res chain seq x y z
N MET A 1 -10.50 -5.26 21.20
CA MET A 1 -9.56 -6.16 20.49
C MET A 1 -8.19 -5.51 20.58
N GLN A 2 -7.34 -5.95 21.51
CA GLN A 2 -5.94 -5.53 21.54
C GLN A 2 -5.20 -6.28 20.43
N PRO A 3 -4.35 -5.63 19.63
CA PRO A 3 -3.52 -6.35 18.67
C PRO A 3 -2.45 -7.12 19.45
N ALA A 4 -2.21 -8.35 19.01
CA ALA A 4 -1.29 -9.31 19.60
C ALA A 4 0.16 -8.82 19.60
N ASP A 5 0.96 -9.36 20.52
CA ASP A 5 2.35 -9.02 20.87
C ASP A 5 3.42 -9.28 19.78
N LEU A 6 3.08 -9.13 18.50
CA LEU A 6 4.10 -8.78 17.50
C LEU A 6 4.48 -7.32 17.72
N CYS A 7 5.75 -6.97 17.51
CA CYS A 7 6.15 -5.55 17.45
C CYS A 7 5.19 -4.81 16.50
N ASP A 8 4.25 -4.05 17.09
CA ASP A 8 3.16 -3.44 16.36
C ASP A 8 3.74 -2.53 15.27
N LEU A 9 3.18 -2.61 14.06
CA LEU A 9 3.63 -1.79 12.92
C LEU A 9 3.69 -0.31 13.34
N PHE A 10 2.73 0.14 14.14
CA PHE A 10 2.70 1.50 14.65
C PHE A 10 3.89 1.84 15.57
N SER A 11 4.34 0.90 16.40
CA SER A 11 5.50 1.09 17.29
C SER A 11 6.80 1.27 16.52
N ILE A 12 6.95 0.58 15.38
CA ILE A 12 8.12 0.74 14.51
C ILE A 12 8.03 2.03 13.71
N LEU A 13 6.85 2.40 13.23
CA LEU A 13 6.63 3.68 12.54
C LEU A 13 6.87 4.90 13.44
N ASP A 14 6.66 4.78 14.76
CA ASP A 14 6.96 5.82 15.74
C ASP A 14 8.46 6.14 15.85
N GLN A 15 9.35 5.25 15.39
CA GLN A 15 10.80 5.49 15.38
C GLN A 15 11.24 6.43 14.25
N ILE A 16 10.39 6.66 13.25
CA ILE A 16 10.71 7.46 12.07
C ILE A 16 10.46 8.94 12.37
N THR A 17 11.41 9.79 12.01
CA THR A 17 11.30 11.24 12.25
C THR A 17 10.28 11.90 11.31
N ASP A 18 9.28 12.59 11.87
CA ASP A 18 8.32 13.40 11.07
C ASP A 18 8.92 14.76 10.69
N HIS A 19 9.47 14.87 9.48
CA HIS A 19 10.01 16.12 8.94
C HIS A 19 8.94 17.12 8.42
N ARG A 20 7.64 16.85 8.63
CA ARG A 20 6.58 17.76 8.17
C ARG A 20 6.45 18.97 9.09
N GLY A 21 6.43 20.15 8.50
CA GLY A 21 6.06 21.39 9.21
C GLY A 21 4.63 21.37 9.76
N ARG A 22 4.33 22.28 10.69
CA ARG A 22 3.04 22.39 11.42
C ARG A 22 1.79 22.31 10.54
N GLN A 23 1.83 22.88 9.33
CA GLN A 23 0.69 22.85 8.41
C GLN A 23 0.39 21.46 7.82
N GLY A 24 1.38 20.56 7.79
CA GLY A 24 1.29 19.20 7.25
C GLY A 24 0.81 18.14 8.25
N GLN A 25 0.60 18.51 9.51
CA GLN A 25 0.25 17.58 10.60
C GLN A 25 -1.27 17.37 10.77
N ARG A 26 -2.07 17.79 9.77
CA ARG A 26 -3.53 17.57 9.77
C ARG A 26 -3.91 16.08 9.80
N HIS A 27 -3.03 15.23 9.27
CA HIS A 27 -3.17 13.77 9.25
C HIS A 27 -1.99 13.14 9.99
N THR A 28 -2.29 12.19 10.87
CA THR A 28 -1.29 11.47 11.67
C THR A 28 -0.23 10.85 10.75
N PHE A 29 1.04 11.04 11.08
CA PHE A 29 2.18 10.55 10.28
C PHE A 29 2.10 9.03 10.10
N ASN A 30 1.99 8.30 11.21
CA ASN A 30 1.97 6.85 11.23
C ASN A 30 0.77 6.30 10.46
N ALA A 31 -0.40 6.92 10.56
CA ALA A 31 -1.59 6.49 9.80
C ALA A 31 -1.37 6.60 8.28
N MET A 32 -0.66 7.65 7.84
CA MET A 32 -0.33 7.79 6.43
C MET A 32 0.70 6.76 5.97
N LEU A 33 1.72 6.46 6.78
CA LEU A 33 2.71 5.42 6.47
C LEU A 33 2.09 4.02 6.49
N ALA A 34 1.28 3.70 7.50
CA ALA A 34 0.53 2.46 7.59
C ALA A 34 -0.37 2.28 6.37
N ALA A 35 -1.07 3.33 5.91
CA ALA A 35 -1.86 3.29 4.69
C ALA A 35 -1.02 2.97 3.43
N ILE A 36 0.19 3.54 3.33
CA ILE A 36 1.11 3.25 2.23
C ILE A 36 1.57 1.80 2.29
N ILE A 37 1.98 1.32 3.46
CA ILE A 37 2.46 -0.05 3.67
C ILE A 37 1.35 -1.05 3.38
N CYS A 38 0.19 -0.93 4.03
CA CYS A 38 -0.96 -1.80 3.80
C CYS A 38 -1.41 -1.78 2.34
N GLY A 39 -1.46 -0.60 1.71
CA GLY A 39 -1.80 -0.50 0.29
C GLY A 39 -0.79 -1.21 -0.61
N THR A 40 0.50 -1.07 -0.32
CA THR A 40 1.58 -1.71 -1.08
C THR A 40 1.56 -3.24 -0.90
N LEU A 41 1.34 -3.72 0.32
CA LEU A 41 1.18 -5.14 0.63
C LEU A 41 -0.08 -5.73 -0.04
N SER A 42 -1.12 -4.91 -0.21
CA SER A 42 -2.32 -5.26 -0.98
C SER A 42 -2.12 -5.16 -2.51
N GLY A 43 -0.87 -5.01 -2.97
CA GLY A 43 -0.54 -4.95 -4.40
C GLY A 43 -0.74 -3.59 -5.08
N ILE A 44 -1.16 -2.55 -4.36
CA ILE A 44 -1.44 -1.23 -4.96
C ILE A 44 -0.14 -0.49 -5.25
N ARG A 45 0.12 -0.17 -6.53
CA ARG A 45 1.37 0.48 -6.99
C ARG A 45 1.27 1.99 -7.24
N SER A 46 0.15 2.64 -6.87
CA SER A 46 -0.06 4.06 -7.13
C SER A 46 -0.61 4.79 -5.91
N MET A 47 -0.01 5.91 -5.54
CA MET A 47 -0.50 6.78 -4.45
C MET A 47 -1.93 7.27 -4.69
N ARG A 48 -2.33 7.44 -5.94
CA ARG A 48 -3.72 7.78 -6.29
C ARG A 48 -4.68 6.64 -5.91
N MET A 49 -4.27 5.41 -6.18
CA MET A 49 -5.05 4.22 -5.88
C MET A 49 -5.07 3.94 -4.38
N ILE A 50 -3.95 4.16 -3.67
CA ILE A 50 -3.90 4.08 -2.20
C ILE A 50 -4.88 5.11 -1.61
N ALA A 51 -4.81 6.38 -2.00
CA ALA A 51 -5.73 7.40 -1.50
C ALA A 51 -7.20 7.06 -1.78
N LYS A 52 -7.50 6.49 -2.95
CA LYS A 52 -8.85 6.00 -3.28
C LYS A 52 -9.27 4.84 -2.38
N TRP A 53 -8.40 3.84 -2.23
CA TRP A 53 -8.62 2.65 -1.42
C TRP A 53 -8.88 3.02 0.05
N VAL A 54 -8.03 3.85 0.67
CA VAL A 54 -8.22 4.27 2.07
C VAL A 54 -9.54 5.02 2.27
N ARG A 55 -9.98 5.81 1.27
CA ARG A 55 -11.28 6.50 1.31
C ARG A 55 -12.48 5.58 1.11
N GLN A 56 -12.28 4.39 0.56
CA GLN A 56 -13.30 3.36 0.40
C GLN A 56 -13.43 2.46 1.63
N LEU A 57 -12.45 2.49 2.54
CA LEU A 57 -12.55 1.79 3.81
C LEU A 57 -13.71 2.32 4.64
N GLU A 58 -14.32 1.43 5.42
CA GLU A 58 -15.29 1.84 6.44
C GLU A 58 -14.67 2.83 7.43
N ARG A 59 -15.51 3.67 8.02
CA ARG A 59 -15.05 4.71 8.95
C ARG A 59 -14.31 4.12 10.15
N SER A 60 -14.85 3.04 10.70
CA SER A 60 -14.22 2.22 11.75
C SER A 60 -12.80 1.81 11.37
N THR A 61 -12.59 1.32 10.15
CA THR A 61 -11.31 0.78 9.67
C THR A 61 -10.26 1.86 9.49
N TYR A 62 -10.58 2.99 8.85
CA TYR A 62 -9.57 4.06 8.72
C TYR A 62 -9.31 4.76 10.07
N HIS A 63 -10.29 4.79 10.99
CA HIS A 63 -10.08 5.27 12.35
C HIS A 63 -9.15 4.35 13.13
N TRP A 64 -9.31 3.03 12.98
CA TRP A 64 -8.40 2.03 13.53
C TRP A 64 -6.98 2.19 12.98
N LEU A 65 -6.83 2.53 11.69
CA LEU A 65 -5.53 2.86 11.10
C LEU A 65 -4.90 4.16 11.66
N GLY A 66 -5.61 4.92 12.48
CA GLY A 66 -5.13 6.14 13.14
C GLY A 66 -5.54 7.45 12.46
N PHE A 67 -6.38 7.42 11.42
CA PHE A 67 -6.95 8.63 10.85
C PHE A 67 -8.06 9.18 11.74
N LYS A 68 -7.96 10.44 12.19
CA LYS A 68 -9.03 11.12 12.96
C LYS A 68 -10.05 11.85 12.08
N ARG A 69 -9.78 11.92 10.78
CA ARG A 69 -10.55 12.68 9.78
C ARG A 69 -10.62 11.89 8.48
N ILE A 70 -11.36 12.42 7.51
CA ILE A 70 -11.41 11.90 6.15
C ILE A 70 -9.97 11.72 5.63
N PRO A 71 -9.62 10.52 5.11
CA PRO A 71 -8.28 10.24 4.60
C PRO A 71 -7.81 11.22 3.52
N PRO A 72 -6.50 11.52 3.49
CA PRO A 72 -5.94 12.54 2.62
C PRO A 72 -6.04 12.20 1.13
N CYS A 73 -5.77 13.18 0.27
CA CYS A 73 -5.67 12.96 -1.18
C CYS A 73 -4.30 12.41 -1.57
N ALA A 74 -4.17 11.97 -2.83
CA ALA A 74 -2.94 11.40 -3.37
C ALA A 74 -1.71 12.31 -3.16
N ASN A 75 -1.87 13.62 -3.37
CA ASN A 75 -0.78 14.57 -3.25
C ASN A 75 -0.20 14.61 -1.84
N THR A 76 -1.02 14.46 -0.80
CA THR A 76 -0.53 14.46 0.59
C THR A 76 0.40 13.27 0.84
N TYR A 77 0.10 12.09 0.29
CA TYR A 77 1.00 10.93 0.37
C TYR A 77 2.30 11.15 -0.41
N THR A 78 2.21 11.75 -1.60
CA THR A 78 3.40 12.09 -2.39
C THR A 78 4.27 13.14 -1.67
N ASP A 79 3.67 14.16 -1.07
CA ASP A 79 4.39 15.20 -0.33
C ASP A 79 5.02 14.66 0.96
N LEU A 80 4.39 13.65 1.57
CA LEU A 80 4.94 12.92 2.71
C LEU A 80 6.21 12.15 2.28
N LEU A 81 6.11 11.32 1.24
CA LEU A 81 7.24 10.50 0.75
C LEU A 81 8.41 11.35 0.22
N LYS A 82 8.17 12.57 -0.22
CA LYS A 82 9.23 13.51 -0.61
C LYS A 82 10.02 14.07 0.58
N LYS A 83 9.47 13.98 1.79
CA LYS A 83 10.03 14.59 3.01
C LYS A 83 10.60 13.57 3.97
N ILE A 84 10.24 12.30 3.83
CA ILE A 84 10.76 11.22 4.67
C ILE A 84 12.21 10.90 4.29
N CYS A 85 13.03 10.56 5.28
CA CYS A 85 14.35 9.99 5.05
C CYS A 85 14.16 8.55 4.50
N PRO A 86 14.56 8.27 3.24
CA PRO A 86 14.33 6.94 2.65
C PRO A 86 15.08 5.84 3.40
N GLU A 87 16.26 6.15 3.95
CA GLU A 87 17.08 5.21 4.72
C GLU A 87 16.42 4.83 6.05
N GLU A 88 15.88 5.80 6.80
CA GLU A 88 15.15 5.53 8.06
C GLU A 88 13.89 4.70 7.79
N PHE A 89 13.15 5.04 6.73
CA PHE A 89 11.93 4.32 6.37
C PHE A 89 12.22 2.88 5.95
N GLU A 90 13.24 2.68 5.11
CA GLU A 90 13.65 1.34 4.68
C GLU A 90 14.10 0.49 5.86
N GLN A 91 14.94 1.05 6.76
CA GLN A 91 15.42 0.36 7.94
C GLN A 91 14.28 -0.07 8.86
N ALA A 92 13.33 0.84 9.13
CA ALA A 92 12.15 0.54 9.95
C ALA A 92 11.31 -0.59 9.34
N ILE A 93 11.09 -0.58 8.01
CA ILE A 93 10.36 -1.67 7.34
C ILE A 93 11.11 -2.99 7.41
N ARG A 94 12.43 -2.98 7.22
CA ARG A 94 13.27 -4.19 7.31
C ARG A 94 13.19 -4.79 8.70
N GLU A 95 13.33 -3.98 9.74
CA GLU A 95 13.21 -4.43 11.13
C GLU A 95 11.84 -5.03 11.40
N TRP A 96 10.77 -4.39 10.94
CA TRP A 96 9.41 -4.93 11.05
C TRP A 96 9.28 -6.28 10.34
N MET A 97 9.78 -6.40 9.11
CA MET A 97 9.72 -7.65 8.36
C MET A 97 10.47 -8.79 9.06
N CYS A 98 11.64 -8.53 9.65
CA CYS A 98 12.36 -9.54 10.43
C CYS A 98 11.56 -10.05 11.64
N THR A 99 10.67 -9.23 12.22
CA THR A 99 9.77 -9.71 13.29
C THR A 99 8.69 -10.68 12.79
N LEU A 100 8.40 -10.70 11.48
CA LEU A 100 7.44 -11.62 10.86
C LEU A 100 8.07 -12.98 10.51
N GLU A 101 9.39 -13.06 10.35
CA GLU A 101 10.12 -14.28 9.92
C GLU A 101 10.11 -15.40 10.98
N GLY A 102 9.67 -15.13 12.21
CA GLY A 102 9.53 -16.09 13.30
C GLY A 102 8.11 -16.63 13.53
N VAL A 103 7.15 -16.30 12.68
CA VAL A 103 5.80 -16.86 12.77
C VAL A 103 5.87 -18.31 12.27
N GLU A 104 5.84 -19.29 13.18
CA GLU A 104 5.62 -20.69 12.81
C GLU A 104 4.21 -20.80 12.21
N ILE A 105 4.16 -20.74 10.89
CA ILE A 105 2.96 -21.03 10.13
C ILE A 105 2.78 -22.54 10.18
N ASP A 106 1.84 -23.01 11.00
CA ASP A 106 1.41 -24.40 10.97
C ASP A 106 0.87 -24.72 9.57
N ASN A 107 1.65 -25.49 8.81
CA ASN A 107 1.35 -25.82 7.42
C ASN A 107 0.08 -26.69 7.30
N ASP A 108 -0.28 -27.44 8.35
CA ASP A 108 -1.50 -28.27 8.36
C ASP A 108 -2.79 -27.45 8.57
N SER A 109 -2.66 -26.25 9.16
CA SER A 109 -3.76 -25.28 9.32
C SER A 109 -3.90 -24.31 8.14
N LEU A 110 -3.02 -24.41 7.13
CA LEU A 110 -2.94 -23.44 6.05
C LEU A 110 -4.06 -23.69 5.01
N CYS A 111 -5.24 -23.16 5.29
CA CYS A 111 -6.28 -23.09 4.28
C CYS A 111 -5.85 -22.07 3.22
N ALA A 112 -5.46 -22.56 2.03
CA ALA A 112 -5.14 -21.74 0.88
C ALA A 112 -6.31 -20.78 0.57
N THR A 113 -6.20 -19.57 1.10
CA THR A 113 -7.16 -18.51 0.89
C THR A 113 -6.58 -17.63 -0.19
N SER A 114 -7.24 -17.55 -1.34
CA SER A 114 -6.93 -16.53 -2.34
C SER A 114 -7.25 -15.16 -1.70
N ILE A 115 -6.22 -14.49 -1.22
CA ILE A 115 -6.34 -13.14 -0.64
C ILE A 115 -6.49 -12.09 -1.76
N GLU A 116 -6.04 -12.42 -2.98
CA GLU A 116 -6.10 -11.54 -4.14
C GLU A 116 -7.02 -12.11 -5.23
N GLY A 117 -8.25 -11.59 -5.32
CA GLY A 117 -9.08 -11.66 -6.52
C GLY A 117 -8.75 -10.50 -7.45
N ASN A 118 -7.53 -10.44 -7.98
CA ASN A 118 -7.25 -9.50 -9.06
C ASN A 118 -8.04 -9.96 -10.29
N THR A 119 -9.11 -9.24 -10.64
CA THR A 119 -9.80 -9.49 -11.91
C THR A 119 -8.80 -9.27 -13.03
N LEU A 120 -8.48 -10.34 -13.74
CA LEU A 120 -7.68 -10.34 -14.97
C LEU A 120 -8.37 -9.40 -15.97
N CYS A 121 -7.99 -8.13 -15.99
CA CYS A 121 -8.46 -7.19 -16.99
C CYS A 121 -7.71 -7.51 -18.28
N GLY A 122 -8.35 -8.30 -19.14
CA GLY A 122 -7.77 -8.84 -20.36
C GLY A 122 -7.10 -7.78 -21.23
N SER A 123 -5.77 -7.85 -21.34
CA SER A 123 -5.04 -7.28 -22.46
C SER A 123 -4.93 -8.33 -23.56
N LEU A 124 -6.05 -8.67 -24.20
CA LEU A 124 -6.01 -9.27 -25.54
C LEU A 124 -5.83 -8.11 -26.52
N GLN A 125 -4.59 -7.75 -26.80
CA GLN A 125 -4.28 -6.98 -28.00
C GLN A 125 -4.55 -7.91 -29.19
N THR A 126 -5.72 -7.77 -29.83
CA THR A 126 -5.97 -8.42 -31.11
C THR A 126 -4.95 -7.91 -32.11
N HIS A 127 -3.98 -8.74 -32.44
CA HIS A 127 -2.99 -8.50 -33.46
C HIS A 127 -3.72 -8.31 -34.80
N GLN A 128 -3.94 -7.07 -35.24
CA GLN A 128 -4.38 -6.81 -36.61
C GLN A 128 -3.26 -7.24 -37.55
N ARG A 129 -3.46 -8.37 -38.25
CA ARG A 129 -2.68 -8.70 -39.45
C ARG A 129 -3.08 -7.70 -40.53
N ASN A 130 -2.21 -6.73 -40.79
CA ASN A 130 -2.30 -5.85 -41.93
C ASN A 130 -2.01 -6.68 -43.20
N THR A 131 -3.06 -7.22 -43.83
CA THR A 131 -2.95 -7.85 -45.15
C THR A 131 -2.83 -6.74 -46.19
N VAL A 132 -1.60 -6.38 -46.52
CA VAL A 132 -1.29 -5.62 -47.73
C VAL A 132 -1.60 -6.53 -48.92
N GLN A 133 -2.61 -6.17 -49.72
CA GLN A 133 -2.83 -6.80 -51.02
C GLN A 133 -1.78 -6.31 -52.02
N PRO A 134 -1.10 -7.18 -52.76
CA PRO A 134 -0.38 -6.77 -53.96
C PRO A 134 -1.37 -6.66 -55.14
N THR A 135 -1.51 -5.45 -55.65
CA THR A 135 -2.15 -5.14 -56.93
C THR A 135 -1.51 -5.95 -58.05
N VAL A 136 -2.34 -6.69 -58.78
CA VAL A 136 -2.00 -7.32 -60.06
C VAL A 136 -1.86 -6.22 -61.12
N CYS A 137 -0.67 -6.05 -61.68
CA CYS A 137 -0.47 -5.36 -62.95
C CYS A 137 -0.43 -6.40 -64.07
N ILE A 138 -1.33 -6.23 -65.03
CA ILE A 138 -1.34 -6.90 -66.34
C ILE A 138 -0.28 -6.25 -67.23
#